data_AF-A0A9P6CXC0-F1
#
_entry.id   AF-A0A9P6CXC0-F1
#
_cell.length_a   1.000
_cell.length_b   1.000
_cell.length_c   1.000
_cell.angle_alpha   90.00
_cell.angle_beta   90.00
_cell.angle_gamma   90.00
#
_symmetry.space_group_name_H-M   'P 1'
#
loop_
_entity.id
_entity.type
_entity.pdbx_description
1 polymer ?
#
loop_
_entity_poly.entity_id
_entity_poly.type
_entity_poly.pdbx_seq_one_letter_code
_entity_poly.pdbx_strand_id
1 'polypeptide(L)'
;MISPADVERLFLQAVLSRGVMSAKLAQLLWEKSIDAVNASDGALKLQYRNDKQSWDEFVTKINHSLDNFELEFRALHDEITGKEMYALVNRKGDDIAQMATDYTPIEITFFKAIVERIMLAPHESYSISSMAALREPTAAKLNITKSQAEVVLGSFVAKGWLLKSKKGRYSLSTRSLLELLPYLKSNYPDEIVECTICFDIITRGIGCFTPNCKTRMHFHCFNTFRKRHNACPSCSKDWPRESKDKQFIPIGEDAAKEGDERSRRARSDEAEESDDDEDEEEPPTQDTPPPKKSQKGKKSVKAEDRMDVDGDGDNGRPSQTQGTQRTRRSTRR
;
A
#
# COMPACT_ATOMS: atom_id res chain seq x y z
N MET A 1 39.99 1.74 -18.10
CA MET A 1 39.76 2.71 -19.19
C MET A 1 38.33 3.19 -19.04
N ILE A 2 38.11 4.51 -19.04
CA ILE A 2 36.78 5.07 -18.87
C ILE A 2 36.06 5.05 -20.22
N SER A 3 34.75 4.87 -20.20
CA SER A 3 33.92 4.64 -21.39
C SER A 3 32.60 5.41 -21.30
N PRO A 4 31.93 5.69 -22.44
CA PRO A 4 30.59 6.29 -22.42
C PRO A 4 29.56 5.46 -21.63
N ALA A 5 29.75 4.14 -21.54
CA ALA A 5 28.90 3.25 -20.76
C ALA A 5 29.04 3.43 -19.23
N ASP A 6 30.07 4.13 -18.75
CA ASP A 6 30.20 4.42 -17.32
C ASP A 6 29.21 5.51 -16.85
N VAL A 7 28.66 6.31 -17.77
CA VAL A 7 27.50 7.19 -17.48
C VAL A 7 26.29 6.35 -17.06
N GLU A 8 26.01 5.25 -17.78
CA GLU A 8 24.90 4.34 -17.48
C GLU A 8 25.11 3.63 -16.14
N ARG A 9 26.35 3.20 -15.85
CA ARG A 9 26.71 2.56 -14.57
C ARG A 9 26.57 3.51 -13.38
N LEU A 10 27.09 4.73 -13.48
CA LEU A 10 26.96 5.76 -12.44
C LEU A 10 25.50 6.17 -12.21
N PHE A 11 24.74 6.31 -13.30
CA PHE A 11 23.30 6.59 -13.24
C PHE A 11 22.54 5.47 -12.51
N LEU A 12 22.75 4.20 -12.90
CA LEU A 12 22.09 3.06 -12.26
C LEU A 12 22.48 2.88 -10.78
N GLN A 13 23.75 3.12 -10.43
CA GLN A 13 24.18 3.17 -9.02
C GLN A 13 23.48 4.30 -8.24
N ALA A 14 23.30 5.47 -8.86
CA ALA A 14 22.58 6.59 -8.27
C ALA A 14 21.06 6.34 -8.17
N VAL A 15 20.48 5.51 -9.05
CA VAL A 15 19.09 5.05 -8.99
C VAL A 15 18.89 4.02 -7.88
N LEU A 16 19.68 2.93 -7.88
CA LEU A 16 19.62 1.86 -6.88
C LEU A 16 19.78 2.37 -5.44
N SER A 17 20.67 3.35 -5.21
CA SER A 17 20.89 3.97 -3.90
C SER A 17 19.75 4.89 -3.42
N ARG A 18 18.67 5.06 -4.20
CA ARG A 18 17.52 5.93 -3.90
C ARG A 18 16.16 5.23 -4.02
N GLY A 19 16.05 4.16 -4.81
CA GLY A 19 14.77 3.51 -5.12
C GLY A 19 13.92 4.37 -6.05
N VAL A 20 13.05 5.20 -5.48
CA VAL A 20 12.06 6.02 -6.22
C VAL A 20 12.43 7.50 -6.22
N MET A 21 12.28 8.17 -7.36
CA MET A 21 12.60 9.59 -7.52
C MET A 21 11.73 10.30 -8.55
N SER A 22 11.54 11.61 -8.42
CA SER A 22 10.86 12.42 -9.46
C SER A 22 11.69 12.53 -10.73
N ALA A 23 11.04 12.65 -11.90
CA ALA A 23 11.67 12.85 -13.22
C ALA A 23 12.82 13.89 -13.21
N LYS A 24 12.59 15.05 -12.59
CA LYS A 24 13.59 16.13 -12.46
C LYS A 24 14.87 15.70 -11.73
N LEU A 25 14.77 14.79 -10.75
CA LEU A 25 15.93 14.26 -10.05
C LEU A 25 16.65 13.20 -10.90
N ALA A 26 15.91 12.36 -11.64
CA ALA A 26 16.51 11.41 -12.57
C ALA A 26 17.31 12.13 -13.68
N GLN A 27 16.74 13.16 -14.30
CA GLN A 27 17.43 14.00 -15.29
C GLN A 27 18.69 14.69 -14.69
N LEU A 28 18.61 15.20 -13.45
CA LEU A 28 19.77 15.78 -12.75
C LEU A 28 20.86 14.74 -12.44
N LEU A 29 20.51 13.50 -12.11
CA LEU A 29 21.48 12.41 -11.91
C LEU A 29 22.16 12.02 -13.23
N TRP A 30 21.42 12.02 -14.34
CA TRP A 30 21.98 11.77 -15.67
C TRP A 30 22.96 12.88 -16.08
N GLU A 31 22.58 14.15 -15.93
CA GLU A 31 23.46 15.31 -16.11
C GLU A 31 24.76 15.17 -15.30
N LYS A 32 24.66 14.87 -14.00
CA LYS A 32 25.83 14.74 -13.12
C LYS A 32 26.66 13.47 -13.38
N SER A 33 26.06 12.43 -13.97
CA SER A 33 26.80 11.24 -14.42
C SER A 33 27.63 11.53 -15.67
N ILE A 34 27.10 12.37 -16.59
CA ILE A 34 27.85 12.88 -17.75
C ILE A 34 29.01 13.77 -17.29
N ASP A 35 28.75 14.73 -16.37
CA ASP A 35 29.79 15.60 -15.81
C ASP A 35 30.92 14.79 -15.16
N ALA A 36 30.59 13.78 -14.35
CA ALA A 36 31.57 12.95 -13.66
C ALA A 36 32.47 12.16 -14.63
N VAL A 37 31.92 11.63 -15.72
CA VAL A 37 32.70 10.91 -16.75
C VAL A 37 33.60 11.87 -17.54
N ASN A 38 33.06 13.00 -18.01
CA ASN A 38 33.83 14.03 -18.72
C ASN A 38 34.95 14.64 -17.84
N ALA A 39 34.73 14.78 -16.53
CA ALA A 39 35.74 15.26 -15.59
C ALA A 39 36.83 14.21 -15.27
N SER A 40 36.54 12.92 -15.48
CA SER A 40 37.47 11.82 -15.20
C SER A 40 38.33 11.43 -16.42
N ASP A 41 37.89 11.75 -17.64
CA ASP A 41 38.68 11.63 -18.87
C ASP A 41 38.41 12.82 -19.82
N GLY A 42 39.36 13.75 -19.91
CA GLY A 42 39.24 14.94 -20.75
C GLY A 42 39.27 14.70 -22.26
N ALA A 43 39.51 13.45 -22.72
CA ALA A 43 39.28 13.06 -24.11
C ALA A 43 37.79 12.80 -24.40
N LEU A 44 37.00 12.42 -23.39
CA LEU A 44 35.55 12.28 -23.51
C LEU A 44 34.89 13.67 -23.41
N LYS A 45 34.08 13.98 -24.43
CA LYS A 45 33.29 15.22 -24.52
C LYS A 45 31.83 14.89 -24.80
N LEU A 46 31.23 14.12 -23.90
CA LEU A 46 29.83 13.71 -23.98
C LEU A 46 28.95 14.96 -23.82
N GLN A 47 28.11 15.24 -24.83
CA GLN A 47 27.16 16.35 -24.79
C GLN A 47 25.91 15.94 -24.01
N TYR A 48 25.65 16.60 -22.88
CA TYR A 48 24.33 16.59 -22.27
C TYR A 48 23.37 17.48 -23.06
N ARG A 49 22.13 17.02 -23.23
CA ARG A 49 21.03 17.78 -23.84
C ARG A 49 19.79 17.63 -22.98
N ASN A 50 19.32 18.76 -22.44
CA ASN A 50 18.13 18.83 -21.61
C ASN A 50 16.88 19.00 -22.49
N ASP A 51 16.57 17.96 -23.25
CA ASP A 51 15.36 17.84 -24.08
C ASP A 51 14.73 16.45 -23.90
N LYS A 52 13.44 16.33 -24.23
CA LYS A 52 12.71 15.07 -24.00
C LYS A 52 13.20 13.93 -24.89
N GLN A 53 13.57 14.18 -26.15
CA GLN A 53 14.02 13.11 -27.04
C GLN A 53 15.32 12.50 -26.53
N SER A 54 16.30 13.33 -26.17
CA SER A 54 17.57 12.87 -25.60
C SER A 54 17.39 12.09 -24.28
N TRP A 55 16.37 12.43 -23.48
CA TRP A 55 15.99 11.67 -22.27
C TRP A 55 15.35 10.32 -22.61
N ASP A 56 14.35 10.30 -23.51
CA ASP A 56 13.64 9.08 -23.91
C ASP A 56 14.60 8.08 -24.60
N GLU A 57 15.55 8.56 -25.40
CA GLU A 57 16.64 7.77 -25.99
C GLU A 57 17.58 7.19 -24.91
N PHE A 58 17.94 7.97 -23.88
CA PHE A 58 18.75 7.48 -22.76
C PHE A 58 18.02 6.42 -21.92
N VAL A 59 16.74 6.63 -21.60
CA VAL A 59 15.89 5.65 -20.89
C VAL A 59 15.75 4.35 -21.70
N THR A 60 15.57 4.45 -23.02
CA THR A 60 15.52 3.29 -23.92
C THR A 60 16.85 2.51 -23.89
N LYS A 61 17.99 3.22 -23.93
CA LYS A 61 19.32 2.59 -23.84
C LYS A 61 19.55 1.89 -22.49
N ILE A 62 19.17 2.55 -21.38
CA ILE A 62 19.21 1.98 -20.03
C ILE A 62 18.37 0.69 -19.97
N ASN A 63 17.12 0.72 -20.43
CA ASN A 63 16.25 -0.46 -20.40
C ASN A 63 16.80 -1.62 -21.24
N HIS A 64 17.39 -1.36 -22.41
CA HIS A 64 18.04 -2.40 -23.20
C HIS A 64 19.23 -3.07 -22.48
N SER A 65 19.98 -2.33 -21.66
CA SER A 65 21.03 -2.91 -20.79
C SER A 65 20.48 -3.72 -19.61
N LEU A 66 19.25 -3.42 -19.18
CA LEU A 66 18.58 -4.02 -18.03
C LEU A 66 17.75 -5.27 -18.38
N ASP A 67 17.35 -5.43 -19.66
CA ASP A 67 16.56 -6.58 -20.15
C ASP A 67 17.17 -7.93 -19.71
N ASN A 68 18.50 -8.07 -19.77
CA ASN A 68 19.21 -9.30 -19.37
C ASN A 68 19.10 -9.65 -17.88
N PHE A 69 18.66 -8.71 -17.05
CA PHE A 69 18.44 -8.87 -15.62
C PHE A 69 16.94 -8.90 -15.26
N GLU A 70 16.06 -8.83 -16.26
CA GLU A 70 14.61 -8.71 -16.12
C GLU A 70 14.18 -7.46 -15.32
N LEU A 71 14.99 -6.39 -15.40
CA LEU A 71 14.72 -5.10 -14.75
C LEU A 71 14.22 -4.06 -15.76
N GLU A 72 13.41 -3.11 -15.29
CA GLU A 72 12.89 -1.98 -16.08
C GLU A 72 13.04 -0.67 -15.30
N PHE A 73 13.74 0.32 -15.87
CA PHE A 73 13.69 1.70 -15.38
C PHE A 73 12.41 2.34 -15.92
N ARG A 74 11.39 2.43 -15.04
CA ARG A 74 9.99 2.71 -15.39
C ARG A 74 9.49 3.98 -14.71
N ALA A 75 8.60 4.70 -15.40
CA ALA A 75 7.88 5.85 -14.87
C ALA A 75 6.41 5.53 -14.51
N LEU A 76 5.85 6.25 -13.54
CA LEU A 76 4.42 6.30 -13.19
C LEU A 76 4.07 7.65 -12.53
N HIS A 77 2.84 8.12 -12.69
CA HIS A 77 2.38 9.38 -12.08
C HIS A 77 1.91 9.21 -10.62
N ASP A 78 2.45 10.02 -9.72
CA ASP A 78 1.98 10.12 -8.33
C ASP A 78 0.51 10.55 -8.26
N GLU A 79 -0.36 9.66 -7.76
CA GLU A 79 -1.80 9.90 -7.64
C GLU A 79 -2.17 11.06 -6.69
N ILE A 80 -1.24 11.50 -5.82
CA ILE A 80 -1.42 12.68 -4.97
C ILE A 80 -0.95 13.94 -5.70
N THR A 81 0.30 13.99 -6.15
CA THR A 81 0.91 15.24 -6.65
C THR A 81 0.87 15.43 -8.16
N GLY A 82 0.50 14.40 -8.94
CA GLY A 82 0.50 14.43 -10.41
C GLY A 82 1.89 14.54 -11.03
N LYS A 83 2.94 14.21 -10.28
CA LYS A 83 4.33 14.24 -10.75
C LYS A 83 4.74 12.88 -11.29
N GLU A 84 5.48 12.88 -12.39
CA GLU A 84 6.14 11.69 -12.93
C GLU A 84 7.27 11.24 -11.98
N MET A 85 7.19 10.00 -11.54
CA MET A 85 8.13 9.33 -10.63
C MET A 85 8.74 8.11 -11.34
N TYR A 86 10.04 7.91 -11.19
CA TYR A 86 10.80 6.79 -11.75
C TYR A 86 11.34 5.89 -10.64
N ALA A 87 11.45 4.60 -10.94
CA ALA A 87 12.13 3.59 -10.13
C ALA A 87 12.71 2.48 -11.01
N LEU A 88 13.50 1.60 -10.41
CA LEU A 88 13.95 0.35 -11.04
C LEU A 88 13.05 -0.81 -10.57
N VAL A 89 12.26 -1.34 -11.49
CA VAL A 89 11.21 -2.34 -11.25
C VAL A 89 11.72 -3.72 -11.67
N ASN A 90 11.46 -4.77 -10.88
CA ASN A 90 11.66 -6.15 -11.33
C ASN A 90 10.44 -6.61 -12.13
N ARG A 91 10.64 -7.15 -13.33
CA ARG A 91 9.56 -7.61 -14.22
C ARG A 91 8.98 -8.97 -13.79
N LYS A 92 9.60 -9.69 -12.85
CA LYS A 92 9.08 -10.96 -12.32
C LYS A 92 7.83 -10.76 -11.46
N GLY A 93 6.72 -11.38 -11.88
CA GLY A 93 5.41 -11.26 -11.24
C GLY A 93 5.35 -11.78 -9.79
N ASP A 94 6.21 -12.71 -9.40
CA ASP A 94 6.21 -13.25 -8.03
C ASP A 94 6.89 -12.34 -7.00
N ASP A 95 7.69 -11.37 -7.46
CA ASP A 95 8.92 -11.03 -6.72
C ASP A 95 8.81 -9.82 -5.79
N ILE A 96 8.50 -10.11 -4.52
CA ILE A 96 8.62 -9.16 -3.39
C ILE A 96 10.06 -9.14 -2.83
N ALA A 97 11.10 -9.65 -3.54
CA ALA A 97 12.49 -9.57 -3.06
C ALA A 97 12.99 -8.14 -2.79
N GLN A 98 12.39 -7.12 -3.40
CA GLN A 98 12.65 -5.71 -3.07
C GLN A 98 12.29 -5.34 -1.61
N MET A 99 11.55 -6.19 -0.89
CA MET A 99 11.41 -6.14 0.58
C MET A 99 12.23 -7.20 1.33
N ALA A 100 12.71 -8.26 0.67
CA ALA A 100 13.36 -9.39 1.34
C ALA A 100 14.75 -9.08 1.91
N THR A 101 15.38 -7.99 1.47
CA THR A 101 16.57 -7.41 2.13
C THR A 101 16.26 -6.73 3.46
N ASP A 102 14.99 -6.36 3.67
CA ASP A 102 14.59 -5.24 4.52
C ASP A 102 13.58 -5.64 5.61
N TYR A 103 13.04 -6.86 5.53
CA TYR A 103 11.96 -7.41 6.34
C TYR A 103 12.08 -8.94 6.45
N THR A 104 11.65 -9.50 7.58
CA THR A 104 11.59 -10.96 7.78
C THR A 104 10.46 -11.61 6.97
N PRO A 105 10.49 -12.93 6.71
CA PRO A 105 9.40 -13.64 6.02
C PRO A 105 8.02 -13.46 6.65
N ILE A 106 7.93 -13.30 7.97
CA ILE A 106 6.68 -13.04 8.69
C ILE A 106 6.16 -11.63 8.37
N GLU A 107 7.03 -10.62 8.32
CA GLU A 107 6.67 -9.25 7.96
C GLU A 107 6.30 -9.13 6.48
N ILE A 108 6.99 -9.83 5.58
CA ILE A 108 6.63 -9.92 4.15
C ILE A 108 5.26 -10.57 3.99
N THR A 109 4.96 -11.64 4.73
CA THR A 109 3.65 -12.30 4.70
C THR A 109 2.54 -11.39 5.27
N PHE A 110 2.84 -10.63 6.33
CA PHE A 110 1.92 -9.60 6.84
C PHE A 110 1.67 -8.50 5.80
N PHE A 111 2.71 -8.05 5.09
CA PHE A 111 2.55 -7.09 3.99
C PHE A 111 1.70 -7.66 2.85
N LYS A 112 1.93 -8.90 2.42
CA LYS A 112 1.07 -9.57 1.41
C LYS A 112 -0.40 -9.54 1.82
N ALA A 113 -0.73 -9.85 3.08
CA ALA A 113 -2.09 -9.76 3.60
C ALA A 113 -2.63 -8.30 3.63
N ILE A 114 -1.80 -7.30 3.94
CA ILE A 114 -2.22 -5.89 3.86
C ILE A 114 -2.48 -5.45 2.41
N VAL A 115 -1.64 -5.89 1.44
CA VAL A 115 -1.86 -5.63 0.01
C VAL A 115 -3.13 -6.30 -0.48
N GLU A 116 -3.35 -7.58 -0.17
CA GLU A 116 -4.59 -8.32 -0.49
C GLU A 116 -5.83 -7.57 -0.01
N ARG A 117 -5.83 -7.13 1.25
CA ARG A 117 -6.96 -6.43 1.87
C ARG A 117 -7.15 -4.99 1.35
N ILE A 118 -6.14 -4.42 0.70
CA ILE A 118 -6.22 -3.16 -0.03
C ILE A 118 -6.76 -3.38 -1.45
N MET A 119 -6.29 -4.42 -2.17
CA MET A 119 -6.76 -4.71 -3.54
C MET A 119 -8.21 -5.22 -3.55
N LEU A 120 -8.55 -6.19 -2.70
CA LEU A 120 -9.91 -6.73 -2.53
C LEU A 120 -10.84 -5.78 -1.72
N ALA A 121 -10.52 -4.49 -1.64
CA ALA A 121 -11.30 -3.52 -0.89
C ALA A 121 -12.57 -3.14 -1.68
N PRO A 122 -13.78 -3.30 -1.11
CA PRO A 122 -15.02 -3.07 -1.85
C PRO A 122 -15.14 -1.62 -2.30
N HIS A 123 -15.96 -1.40 -3.34
CA HIS A 123 -16.23 -0.09 -3.93
C HIS A 123 -15.01 0.66 -4.47
N GLU A 124 -13.98 -0.07 -4.96
CA GLU A 124 -12.75 0.52 -5.50
C GLU A 124 -12.06 1.43 -4.46
N SER A 125 -12.16 1.08 -3.16
CA SER A 125 -11.77 1.97 -2.06
C SER A 125 -10.31 1.87 -1.64
N TYR A 126 -9.56 0.91 -2.22
CA TYR A 126 -8.11 0.71 -2.14
C TYR A 126 -7.45 1.11 -0.81
N SER A 127 -8.09 0.75 0.31
CA SER A 127 -7.62 1.15 1.63
C SER A 127 -8.19 0.28 2.75
N ILE A 128 -7.43 0.16 3.84
CA ILE A 128 -7.78 -0.61 5.04
C ILE A 128 -7.60 0.26 6.30
N SER A 129 -8.54 0.25 7.24
CA SER A 129 -8.37 0.99 8.50
C SER A 129 -7.23 0.40 9.35
N SER A 130 -6.62 1.24 10.20
CA SER A 130 -5.67 0.76 11.22
C SER A 130 -6.26 -0.34 12.10
N MET A 131 -7.57 -0.30 12.39
CA MET A 131 -8.22 -1.33 13.22
C MET A 131 -8.37 -2.66 12.49
N ALA A 132 -8.54 -2.67 11.17
CA ALA A 132 -8.56 -3.90 10.38
C ALA A 132 -7.15 -4.44 10.12
N ALA A 133 -6.19 -3.57 9.76
CA ALA A 133 -4.79 -3.94 9.57
C ALA A 133 -4.20 -4.68 10.78
N LEU A 134 -4.56 -4.27 12.01
CA LEU A 134 -4.13 -4.93 13.26
C LEU A 134 -4.91 -6.20 13.64
N ARG A 135 -5.85 -6.65 12.79
CA ARG A 135 -6.51 -7.98 12.89
C ARG A 135 -5.98 -8.98 11.86
N GLU A 136 -5.38 -8.52 10.77
CA GLU A 136 -4.90 -9.40 9.70
C GLU A 136 -3.79 -10.38 10.15
N PRO A 137 -2.83 -10.05 11.05
CA PRO A 137 -1.82 -11.02 11.48
C PRO A 137 -2.43 -12.25 12.18
N THR A 138 -3.45 -12.04 13.01
CA THR A 138 -4.17 -13.13 13.69
C THR A 138 -4.91 -14.04 12.70
N ALA A 139 -5.39 -13.48 11.58
CA ALA A 139 -6.12 -14.24 10.57
C ALA A 139 -5.19 -14.98 9.60
N ALA A 140 -4.08 -14.35 9.21
CA ALA A 140 -2.98 -14.97 8.47
C ALA A 140 -2.13 -15.93 9.34
N LYS A 141 -2.56 -16.22 10.59
CA LYS A 141 -1.93 -17.13 11.56
C LYS A 141 -0.45 -16.80 11.84
N LEU A 142 -0.10 -15.51 11.78
CA LEU A 142 1.26 -15.02 11.97
C LEU A 142 1.59 -14.85 13.45
N ASN A 143 2.77 -15.34 13.85
CA ASN A 143 3.29 -15.25 15.21
C ASN A 143 3.87 -13.85 15.52
N ILE A 144 3.01 -12.83 15.45
CA ILE A 144 3.35 -11.42 15.69
C ILE A 144 2.26 -10.76 16.54
N THR A 145 2.65 -10.03 17.59
CA THR A 145 1.73 -9.32 18.48
C THR A 145 1.20 -8.03 17.85
N LYS A 146 0.10 -7.48 18.37
CA LYS A 146 -0.50 -6.24 17.84
C LYS A 146 0.45 -5.04 17.90
N SER A 147 1.23 -4.88 18.97
CA SER A 147 2.22 -3.81 19.08
C SER A 147 3.39 -3.97 18.11
N GLN A 148 3.84 -5.21 17.87
CA GLN A 148 4.80 -5.47 16.78
C GLN A 148 4.19 -5.15 15.41
N ALA A 149 2.93 -5.52 15.16
CA ALA A 149 2.24 -5.19 13.92
C ALA A 149 2.05 -3.66 13.73
N GLU A 150 1.83 -2.89 14.80
CA GLU A 150 1.85 -1.41 14.75
C GLU A 150 3.22 -0.85 14.35
N VAL A 151 4.30 -1.38 14.92
CA VAL A 151 5.68 -0.99 14.56
C VAL A 151 6.00 -1.35 13.10
N VAL A 152 5.59 -2.53 12.63
CA VAL A 152 5.82 -2.99 11.26
C VAL A 152 5.01 -2.18 10.24
N LEU A 153 3.73 -1.88 10.53
CA LEU A 153 2.94 -0.92 9.74
C LEU A 153 3.55 0.48 9.74
N GLY A 154 4.16 0.92 10.84
CA GLY A 154 4.95 2.15 10.91
C GLY A 154 6.18 2.11 9.99
N SER A 155 6.90 0.99 9.99
CA SER A 155 8.05 0.74 9.11
C SER A 155 7.66 0.77 7.63
N PHE A 156 6.56 0.13 7.23
CA PHE A 156 6.06 0.19 5.85
C PHE A 156 5.71 1.62 5.41
N VAL A 157 5.21 2.47 6.30
CA VAL A 157 4.98 3.90 5.98
C VAL A 157 6.30 4.66 5.92
N ALA A 158 7.24 4.41 6.84
CA ALA A 158 8.53 5.10 6.89
C ALA A 158 9.44 4.77 5.69
N LYS A 159 9.47 3.51 5.22
CA LYS A 159 10.17 3.10 3.99
C LYS A 159 9.36 3.38 2.70
N GLY A 160 8.20 4.02 2.84
CA GLY A 160 7.38 4.49 1.72
C GLY A 160 6.61 3.41 0.97
N TRP A 161 6.39 2.21 1.51
CA TRP A 161 5.55 1.17 0.91
C TRP A 161 4.04 1.43 1.11
N LEU A 162 3.65 2.03 2.23
CA LEU A 162 2.25 2.37 2.52
C LEU A 162 2.09 3.87 2.78
N LEU A 163 0.91 4.40 2.47
CA LEU A 163 0.48 5.74 2.85
C LEU A 163 -0.59 5.63 3.94
N LYS A 164 -0.36 6.31 5.09
CA LYS A 164 -1.34 6.41 6.18
C LYS A 164 -2.07 7.76 6.14
N SER A 165 -3.39 7.71 6.04
CA SER A 165 -4.24 8.89 5.97
C SER A 165 -4.50 9.54 7.34
N LYS A 166 -5.02 10.77 7.32
CA LYS A 166 -5.52 11.45 8.52
C LYS A 166 -6.77 10.78 9.13
N LYS A 167 -7.52 9.97 8.37
CA LYS A 167 -8.62 9.13 8.89
C LYS A 167 -8.11 7.80 9.47
N GLY A 168 -6.79 7.56 9.49
CA GLY A 168 -6.19 6.34 10.01
C GLY A 168 -6.32 5.13 9.08
N ARG A 169 -6.53 5.33 7.77
CA ARG A 169 -6.53 4.26 6.75
C ARG A 169 -5.16 4.13 6.10
N TYR A 170 -4.77 2.90 5.76
CA TYR A 170 -3.58 2.57 4.96
C TYR A 170 -4.00 2.34 3.51
N SER A 171 -3.14 2.73 2.57
CA SER A 171 -3.28 2.53 1.12
C SER A 171 -1.89 2.31 0.51
N LEU A 172 -1.81 1.77 -0.72
CA LEU A 172 -0.54 1.64 -1.43
C LEU A 172 0.05 3.03 -1.73
N SER A 173 1.39 3.11 -1.74
CA SER A 173 2.11 4.30 -2.16
C SER A 173 2.44 4.28 -3.66
N THR A 174 2.82 5.42 -4.21
CA THR A 174 3.40 5.54 -5.55
C THR A 174 4.62 4.62 -5.74
N ARG A 175 5.38 4.34 -4.66
CA ARG A 175 6.45 3.33 -4.67
C ARG A 175 5.88 1.94 -4.93
N SER A 176 4.95 1.47 -4.08
CA SER A 176 4.33 0.15 -4.24
C SER A 176 3.61 -0.02 -5.58
N LEU A 177 2.94 1.02 -6.08
CA LEU A 177 2.26 0.99 -7.39
C LEU A 177 3.21 0.94 -8.59
N LEU A 178 4.50 1.25 -8.41
CA LEU A 178 5.52 1.21 -9.45
C LEU A 178 6.43 -0.02 -9.30
N GLU A 179 7.02 -0.22 -8.12
CA GLU A 179 7.92 -1.33 -7.79
C GLU A 179 7.21 -2.70 -7.79
N LEU A 180 5.94 -2.77 -7.36
CA LEU A 180 5.19 -4.03 -7.27
C LEU A 180 4.13 -4.19 -8.37
N LEU A 181 4.15 -3.37 -9.43
CA LEU A 181 3.14 -3.41 -10.49
C LEU A 181 2.99 -4.80 -11.15
N PRO A 182 4.08 -5.55 -11.46
CA PRO A 182 3.94 -6.91 -12.01
C PRO A 182 3.30 -7.89 -11.02
N TYR A 183 3.62 -7.78 -9.72
CA TYR A 183 2.98 -8.58 -8.67
C TYR A 183 1.49 -8.27 -8.55
N LEU A 184 1.11 -6.99 -8.55
CA LEU A 184 -0.29 -6.57 -8.49
C LEU A 184 -1.06 -7.09 -9.72
N LYS A 185 -0.53 -6.93 -10.93
CA LYS A 185 -1.16 -7.43 -12.16
C LYS A 185 -1.25 -8.96 -12.23
N SER A 186 -0.32 -9.69 -11.62
CA SER A 186 -0.32 -11.16 -11.60
C SER A 186 -1.25 -11.76 -10.53
N ASN A 187 -1.44 -11.08 -9.39
CA ASN A 187 -2.14 -11.63 -8.23
C ASN A 187 -3.57 -11.11 -8.03
N TYR A 188 -3.93 -9.97 -8.63
CA TYR A 188 -5.23 -9.30 -8.48
C TYR A 188 -5.79 -8.74 -9.81
N PRO A 189 -5.69 -9.44 -10.96
CA PRO A 189 -5.96 -8.86 -12.28
C PRO A 189 -7.32 -8.16 -12.40
N ASP A 190 -8.39 -8.72 -11.82
CA ASP A 190 -9.74 -8.16 -11.87
C ASP A 190 -9.94 -6.88 -11.05
N GLU A 191 -9.09 -6.65 -10.03
CA GLU A 191 -9.07 -5.43 -9.23
C GLU A 191 -8.04 -4.41 -9.77
N ILE A 192 -7.41 -4.65 -10.94
CA ILE A 192 -6.56 -3.67 -11.63
C ILE A 192 -7.42 -2.76 -12.49
N VAL A 193 -7.72 -1.58 -11.97
CA VAL A 193 -8.33 -0.49 -12.72
C VAL A 193 -7.25 0.42 -13.30
N GLU A 194 -7.38 0.83 -14.56
CA GLU A 194 -6.47 1.77 -15.25
C GLU A 194 -7.14 3.12 -15.54
N CYS A 195 -6.34 4.19 -15.54
CA CYS A 195 -6.81 5.54 -15.81
C CYS A 195 -7.02 5.76 -17.31
N THR A 196 -8.23 6.13 -17.71
CA THR A 196 -8.66 6.36 -19.11
C THR A 196 -7.98 7.54 -19.84
N ILE A 197 -6.94 8.15 -19.26
CA ILE A 197 -6.20 9.29 -19.82
C ILE A 197 -4.69 9.02 -19.94
N CYS A 198 -4.08 8.34 -18.96
CA CYS A 198 -2.64 8.02 -18.96
C CYS A 198 -2.33 6.51 -19.01
N PHE A 199 -3.33 5.65 -18.85
CA PHE A 199 -3.22 4.18 -18.78
C PHE A 199 -2.37 3.63 -17.61
N ASP A 200 -1.89 4.49 -16.70
CA ASP A 200 -1.36 4.08 -15.39
C ASP A 200 -2.48 3.46 -14.52
N ILE A 201 -2.12 2.53 -13.64
CA ILE A 201 -3.00 1.98 -12.60
C ILE A 201 -3.60 3.10 -11.73
N ILE A 202 -4.86 2.94 -11.33
CA ILE A 202 -5.57 3.90 -10.49
C ILE A 202 -6.11 3.27 -9.21
N THR A 203 -5.56 3.70 -8.07
CA THR A 203 -6.09 3.42 -6.74
C THR A 203 -6.72 4.64 -6.07
N ARG A 204 -6.51 5.86 -6.61
CA ARG A 204 -7.00 7.12 -6.03
C ARG A 204 -7.41 8.13 -7.11
N GLY A 205 -8.69 8.47 -7.17
CA GLY A 205 -9.25 9.36 -8.20
C GLY A 205 -10.77 9.38 -8.23
N ILE A 206 -11.34 9.50 -9.44
CA ILE A 206 -12.79 9.52 -9.65
C ILE A 206 -13.24 8.65 -10.84
N GLY A 207 -14.41 8.05 -10.69
CA GLY A 207 -15.18 7.39 -11.73
C GLY A 207 -16.35 8.25 -12.23
N CYS A 208 -16.79 8.00 -13.47
CA CYS A 208 -17.95 8.69 -14.02
C CYS A 208 -19.24 8.34 -13.24
N PHE A 209 -20.02 9.36 -12.89
CA PHE A 209 -21.33 9.23 -12.22
C PHE A 209 -22.41 8.48 -13.05
N THR A 210 -22.13 8.15 -14.31
CA THR A 210 -23.09 7.50 -15.20
C THR A 210 -23.17 6.00 -14.92
N PRO A 211 -24.36 5.42 -14.68
CA PRO A 211 -24.52 3.98 -14.53
C PRO A 211 -23.87 3.20 -15.67
N ASN A 212 -23.23 2.07 -15.32
CA ASN A 212 -22.48 1.19 -16.22
C ASN A 212 -21.27 1.84 -16.94
N CYS A 213 -20.90 3.08 -16.60
CA CYS A 213 -19.72 3.72 -17.20
C CYS A 213 -18.43 3.30 -16.49
N LYS A 214 -17.60 2.52 -17.19
CA LYS A 214 -16.27 2.08 -16.72
C LYS A 214 -15.18 3.17 -16.76
N THR A 215 -15.51 4.42 -17.08
CA THR A 215 -14.52 5.52 -17.07
C THR A 215 -14.01 5.80 -15.66
N ARG A 216 -12.68 5.81 -15.51
CA ARG A 216 -11.93 6.04 -14.28
C ARG A 216 -10.75 6.96 -14.58
N MET A 217 -10.46 7.94 -13.71
CA MET A 217 -9.45 8.98 -13.94
C MET A 217 -8.80 9.44 -12.62
N HIS A 218 -7.46 9.57 -12.61
CA HIS A 218 -6.78 10.23 -11.49
C HIS A 218 -7.24 11.69 -11.38
N PHE A 219 -7.19 12.26 -10.17
CA PHE A 219 -7.57 13.66 -9.95
C PHE A 219 -6.82 14.64 -10.87
N HIS A 220 -5.52 14.42 -11.09
CA HIS A 220 -4.69 15.29 -11.94
C HIS A 220 -5.03 15.14 -13.44
N CYS A 221 -5.30 13.91 -13.90
CA CYS A 221 -5.78 13.64 -15.26
C CYS A 221 -7.13 14.33 -15.52
N PHE A 222 -8.12 14.11 -14.65
CA PHE A 222 -9.45 14.71 -14.77
C PHE A 222 -9.40 16.25 -14.75
N ASN A 223 -8.66 16.83 -13.80
CA ASN A 223 -8.49 18.28 -13.70
C ASN A 223 -7.75 18.90 -14.90
N THR A 224 -7.07 18.09 -15.72
CA THR A 224 -6.42 18.52 -16.96
C THR A 224 -7.35 18.34 -18.16
N PHE A 225 -7.98 17.17 -18.27
CA PHE A 225 -8.95 16.84 -19.33
C PHE A 225 -10.16 17.78 -19.31
N ARG A 226 -10.76 18.02 -18.14
CA ARG A 226 -11.97 18.85 -17.97
C ARG A 226 -11.78 20.33 -18.37
N LYS A 227 -10.53 20.83 -18.43
CA LYS A 227 -10.23 22.19 -18.94
C LYS A 227 -10.49 22.34 -20.45
N ARG A 228 -10.58 21.23 -21.19
CA ARG A 228 -10.79 21.19 -22.65
C ARG A 228 -12.06 20.43 -23.04
N HIS A 229 -12.53 19.50 -22.20
CA HIS A 229 -13.66 18.61 -22.50
C HIS A 229 -14.72 18.65 -21.40
N ASN A 230 -15.91 19.15 -21.74
CA ASN A 230 -17.05 19.24 -20.80
C ASN A 230 -17.75 17.89 -20.56
N ALA A 231 -17.49 16.87 -21.36
CA ALA A 231 -18.17 15.58 -21.32
C ALA A 231 -17.20 14.39 -21.12
N CYS A 232 -17.75 13.25 -20.71
CA CYS A 232 -17.03 12.00 -20.51
C CYS A 232 -16.52 11.40 -21.84
N PRO A 233 -15.26 10.93 -21.93
CA PRO A 233 -14.72 10.39 -23.18
C PRO A 233 -15.43 9.10 -23.65
N SER A 234 -15.96 8.29 -22.73
CA SER A 234 -16.53 6.96 -23.06
C SER A 234 -18.06 6.95 -23.16
N CYS A 235 -18.78 7.82 -22.43
CA CYS A 235 -20.25 7.85 -22.45
C CYS A 235 -20.85 9.18 -22.94
N SER A 236 -20.00 10.15 -23.31
CA SER A 236 -20.36 11.47 -23.87
C SER A 236 -21.33 12.34 -23.05
N LYS A 237 -21.65 11.96 -21.80
CA LYS A 237 -22.47 12.79 -20.90
C LYS A 237 -21.63 13.90 -20.27
N ASP A 238 -22.24 15.09 -20.15
CA ASP A 238 -21.60 16.26 -19.52
C ASP A 238 -21.22 16.01 -18.06
N TRP A 239 -20.09 16.58 -17.65
CA TRP A 239 -19.62 16.59 -16.27
C TRP A 239 -20.42 17.60 -15.42
N PRO A 240 -20.83 17.24 -14.19
CA PRO A 240 -21.57 18.14 -13.29
C PRO A 240 -20.83 19.48 -13.10
N ARG A 241 -21.48 20.58 -13.47
CA ARG A 241 -20.91 21.94 -13.34
C ARG A 241 -20.75 22.35 -11.88
N GLU A 242 -21.72 21.97 -11.04
CA GLU A 242 -21.68 22.18 -9.59
C GLU A 242 -21.46 20.85 -8.85
N SER A 243 -20.70 20.88 -7.75
CA SER A 243 -20.35 19.68 -6.95
C SER A 243 -21.52 19.05 -6.19
N LYS A 244 -22.75 19.55 -6.34
CA LYS A 244 -23.95 19.10 -5.63
C LYS A 244 -24.84 18.16 -6.45
N ASP A 245 -24.89 18.32 -7.78
CA ASP A 245 -25.97 17.73 -8.60
C ASP A 245 -25.76 16.26 -8.99
N LYS A 246 -24.49 15.82 -9.03
CA LYS A 246 -24.04 14.43 -8.90
C LYS A 246 -22.64 14.46 -8.33
N GLN A 247 -22.40 13.75 -7.24
CA GLN A 247 -21.03 13.40 -6.86
C GLN A 247 -20.49 12.39 -7.87
N PHE A 248 -19.22 12.55 -8.24
CA PHE A 248 -18.48 11.53 -8.98
C PHE A 248 -18.33 10.29 -8.10
N ILE A 249 -18.16 9.11 -8.70
CA ILE A 249 -17.85 7.91 -7.92
C ILE A 249 -16.43 8.10 -7.37
N PRO A 250 -16.20 8.14 -6.05
CA PRO A 250 -14.84 8.22 -5.52
C PRO A 250 -14.08 6.92 -5.80
N ILE A 251 -12.76 7.02 -5.96
CA ILE A 251 -11.83 5.88 -6.02
C ILE A 251 -10.78 6.09 -4.93
N GLY A 252 -10.49 5.05 -4.17
CA GLY A 252 -9.62 5.10 -2.99
C GLY A 252 -10.37 5.50 -1.72
N GLU A 253 -9.67 6.15 -0.81
CA GLU A 253 -10.08 6.33 0.61
C GLU A 253 -11.49 6.93 0.83
N ASP A 254 -11.98 7.76 -0.09
CA ASP A 254 -13.31 8.40 0.01
C ASP A 254 -14.47 7.50 -0.45
N ALA A 255 -14.18 6.30 -0.98
CA ALA A 255 -15.19 5.30 -1.35
C ALA A 255 -15.47 4.26 -0.25
N ALA A 256 -14.61 4.17 0.77
CA ALA A 256 -14.74 3.22 1.88
C ALA A 256 -15.93 3.56 2.79
N LYS A 257 -16.73 2.56 3.17
CA LYS A 257 -17.92 2.71 4.00
C LYS A 257 -17.76 2.03 5.36
N GLU A 258 -18.59 2.43 6.32
CA GLU A 258 -18.67 1.74 7.60
C GLU A 258 -19.26 0.34 7.41
N GLY A 259 -18.52 -0.67 7.86
CA GLY A 259 -18.93 -2.09 7.77
C GLY A 259 -18.19 -2.91 6.71
N ASP A 260 -17.61 -2.28 5.69
CA ASP A 260 -16.87 -2.95 4.59
C ASP A 260 -15.79 -3.92 5.10
N GLU A 261 -15.16 -3.59 6.22
CA GLU A 261 -14.07 -4.37 6.85
C GLU A 261 -14.52 -5.50 7.77
N ARG A 262 -15.84 -5.78 7.85
CA ARG A 262 -16.40 -6.91 8.58
C ARG A 262 -16.43 -8.19 7.75
N SER A 263 -16.49 -8.07 6.43
CA SER A 263 -16.41 -9.20 5.51
C SER A 263 -15.01 -9.31 4.92
N ARG A 264 -14.52 -10.55 4.76
CA ARG A 264 -13.43 -10.83 3.82
C ARG A 264 -14.07 -11.36 2.53
N ARG A 265 -13.75 -10.69 1.43
CA ARG A 265 -13.69 -11.37 0.13
C ARG A 265 -12.47 -12.29 0.20
N ALA A 266 -12.67 -13.58 0.03
CA ALA A 266 -11.60 -14.49 -0.36
C ALA A 266 -11.46 -14.43 -1.89
N ARG A 267 -10.29 -14.77 -2.42
CA ARG A 267 -10.19 -15.21 -3.82
C ARG A 267 -10.99 -16.50 -3.99
N SER A 268 -11.77 -16.58 -5.06
CA SER A 268 -12.20 -17.85 -5.62
C SER A 268 -11.04 -18.40 -6.44
N ASP A 269 -10.19 -19.20 -5.80
CA ASP A 269 -9.22 -20.00 -6.54
C ASP A 269 -10.03 -21.13 -7.24
N GLU A 270 -10.43 -20.88 -8.50
CA GLU A 270 -11.08 -21.87 -9.37
C GLU A 270 -10.06 -22.94 -9.77
N ALA A 271 -9.78 -23.86 -8.85
CA ALA A 271 -9.15 -25.13 -9.16
C ALA A 271 -10.19 -26.06 -9.79
N GLU A 272 -9.85 -26.63 -10.94
CA GLU A 272 -10.66 -27.67 -11.60
C GLU A 272 -10.56 -28.96 -10.78
N GLU A 273 -11.51 -29.19 -9.86
CA GLU A 273 -11.72 -30.52 -9.28
C GLU A 273 -12.27 -31.43 -10.39
N SER A 274 -11.41 -32.33 -10.87
CA SER A 274 -11.77 -33.37 -11.84
C SER A 274 -12.54 -34.46 -11.12
N ASP A 275 -13.78 -34.66 -11.56
CA ASP A 275 -14.70 -35.69 -11.09
C ASP A 275 -14.31 -37.04 -11.71
N ASP A 276 -13.72 -37.95 -10.93
CA ASP A 276 -13.52 -39.38 -11.23
C ASP A 276 -12.97 -40.11 -9.97
N ASP A 277 -13.79 -40.94 -9.32
CA ASP A 277 -13.53 -42.38 -9.05
C ASP A 277 -14.51 -43.00 -8.02
N GLU A 278 -15.57 -43.61 -8.57
CA GLU A 278 -16.32 -44.84 -8.21
C GLU A 278 -16.69 -45.25 -6.75
N ASP A 279 -17.90 -45.82 -6.62
CA ASP A 279 -18.49 -46.40 -5.40
C ASP A 279 -17.99 -47.81 -5.04
N GLU A 280 -17.95 -48.14 -3.74
CA GLU A 280 -18.26 -49.50 -3.24
C GLU A 280 -19.16 -49.42 -1.97
N GLU A 281 -20.29 -50.15 -1.97
CA GLU A 281 -21.28 -50.15 -0.87
C GLU A 281 -21.21 -51.38 0.05
N GLU A 282 -21.45 -51.14 1.37
CA GLU A 282 -22.08 -52.06 2.33
C GLU A 282 -21.33 -53.37 2.72
N PRO A 283 -21.77 -54.15 3.76
CA PRO A 283 -22.93 -53.97 4.65
C PRO A 283 -22.60 -53.85 6.16
N PRO A 284 -23.59 -53.51 7.02
CA PRO A 284 -23.38 -53.16 8.43
C PRO A 284 -23.66 -54.28 9.46
N THR A 285 -23.25 -54.06 10.71
CA THR A 285 -23.75 -54.80 11.90
C THR A 285 -24.19 -53.85 13.02
N GLN A 286 -25.30 -54.19 13.67
CA GLN A 286 -25.96 -53.40 14.72
C GLN A 286 -25.42 -53.75 16.12
N ASP A 287 -25.42 -52.79 17.07
CA ASP A 287 -26.22 -52.95 18.31
C ASP A 287 -26.14 -51.74 19.28
N THR A 288 -27.20 -51.56 20.08
CA THR A 288 -27.37 -50.58 21.19
C THR A 288 -28.70 -50.90 21.92
N PRO A 289 -29.06 -50.31 23.10
CA PRO A 289 -28.30 -49.62 24.17
C PRO A 289 -28.72 -50.26 25.55
N PRO A 290 -29.21 -49.62 26.66
CA PRO A 290 -29.06 -48.28 27.27
C PRO A 290 -28.67 -48.34 28.81
N PRO A 291 -29.20 -47.57 29.81
CA PRO A 291 -28.30 -46.73 30.65
C PRO A 291 -28.57 -46.69 32.18
N LYS A 292 -27.75 -45.92 32.94
CA LYS A 292 -28.06 -45.19 34.21
C LYS A 292 -26.90 -44.21 34.51
N LYS A 293 -27.05 -42.91 34.81
CA LYS A 293 -27.85 -42.12 35.81
C LYS A 293 -27.09 -41.84 37.13
N SER A 294 -27.32 -40.62 37.67
CA SER A 294 -26.98 -40.13 39.03
C SER A 294 -25.52 -39.70 39.30
N GLN A 295 -25.20 -38.79 40.23
CA GLN A 295 -25.82 -37.49 40.62
C GLN A 295 -24.86 -36.73 41.59
N LYS A 296 -24.96 -35.39 41.63
CA LYS A 296 -24.52 -34.42 42.68
C LYS A 296 -23.64 -34.89 43.86
N GLY A 297 -22.51 -34.18 44.08
CA GLY A 297 -21.82 -34.06 45.38
C GLY A 297 -21.30 -32.64 45.62
N LYS A 298 -21.49 -32.07 46.82
CA LYS A 298 -21.05 -30.72 47.21
C LYS A 298 -20.50 -30.74 48.65
N LYS A 299 -19.34 -30.08 48.88
CA LYS A 299 -18.68 -29.62 50.14
C LYS A 299 -17.17 -29.93 50.04
N SER A 300 -16.17 -29.07 50.27
CA SER A 300 -15.95 -27.83 51.07
C SER A 300 -15.31 -28.06 52.45
N VAL A 301 -14.06 -27.61 52.61
CA VAL A 301 -13.28 -27.22 53.82
C VAL A 301 -11.86 -26.88 53.28
N LYS A 302 -11.27 -25.68 53.47
CA LYS A 302 -10.60 -25.11 54.66
C LYS A 302 -9.36 -25.91 55.13
N ALA A 303 -8.24 -25.30 55.53
CA ALA A 303 -7.78 -23.91 55.47
C ALA A 303 -6.25 -23.83 55.74
N GLU A 304 -5.66 -22.63 55.57
CA GLU A 304 -4.34 -22.22 56.10
C GLU A 304 -3.12 -23.02 55.55
N ASP A 305 -1.88 -22.52 55.54
CA ASP A 305 -1.20 -21.60 56.48
C ASP A 305 -0.58 -20.33 55.83
N ARG A 306 -0.02 -19.43 56.66
CA ARG A 306 0.57 -18.13 56.32
C ARG A 306 2.10 -18.13 56.45
N MET A 307 2.74 -17.07 55.94
CA MET A 307 3.79 -16.35 56.67
C MET A 307 3.84 -14.88 56.20
N ASP A 308 3.70 -13.96 57.15
CA ASP A 308 3.81 -12.51 56.96
C ASP A 308 5.24 -12.03 57.26
N VAL A 309 5.71 -10.97 56.59
CA VAL A 309 6.73 -10.03 57.11
C VAL A 309 6.37 -8.61 56.67
N ASP A 310 6.29 -7.69 57.62
CA ASP A 310 5.84 -6.31 57.45
C ASP A 310 6.90 -5.33 56.90
N GLY A 311 6.43 -4.13 56.55
CA GLY A 311 7.19 -2.89 56.69
C GLY A 311 7.68 -2.24 55.38
N ASP A 312 7.54 -0.93 55.18
CA ASP A 312 6.86 0.10 55.97
C ASP A 312 6.52 1.29 55.05
N GLY A 313 5.65 2.24 55.47
CA GLY A 313 5.33 3.40 54.63
C GLY A 313 4.38 4.44 55.22
N ASP A 314 4.91 5.64 55.47
CA ASP A 314 4.20 6.92 55.71
C ASP A 314 5.24 8.07 55.62
N ASN A 315 4.95 9.37 55.45
CA ASN A 315 3.77 10.13 55.02
C ASN A 315 4.26 11.46 54.39
N GLY A 316 3.39 12.27 53.77
CA GLY A 316 3.78 13.62 53.30
C GLY A 316 2.68 14.44 52.62
N ARG A 317 2.07 15.38 53.37
CA ARG A 317 0.96 16.24 52.91
C ARG A 317 0.90 17.54 53.75
N PRO A 318 0.17 18.60 53.34
CA PRO A 318 0.51 19.55 52.26
C PRO A 318 0.61 21.01 52.77
N SER A 319 0.91 22.00 51.92
CA SER A 319 0.72 23.44 52.26
C SER A 319 0.48 24.36 51.05
N GLN A 320 0.08 25.61 51.34
CA GLN A 320 -0.14 26.75 50.42
C GLN A 320 0.86 27.88 50.78
N THR A 321 0.99 29.08 50.17
CA THR A 321 0.20 29.93 49.22
C THR A 321 1.22 30.57 48.22
N GLN A 322 1.07 31.67 47.45
CA GLN A 322 0.03 32.70 47.20
C GLN A 322 0.32 33.45 45.88
N GLY A 323 -0.69 34.14 45.31
CA GLY A 323 -0.52 35.28 44.40
C GLY A 323 -0.24 34.95 42.90
N THR A 324 -0.61 35.78 41.93
CA THR A 324 -1.28 37.11 41.97
C THR A 324 -2.36 37.25 40.88
N GLN A 325 -3.24 38.25 41.02
CA GLN A 325 -4.36 38.52 40.10
C GLN A 325 -4.01 39.57 39.03
N ARG A 326 -4.70 39.57 37.88
CA ARG A 326 -5.31 40.81 37.34
C ARG A 326 -6.44 40.65 36.31
N THR A 327 -7.64 41.06 36.75
CA THR A 327 -8.68 41.81 36.00
C THR A 327 -9.09 41.41 34.56
N ARG A 328 -10.35 40.96 34.41
CA ARG A 328 -11.20 41.24 33.24
C ARG A 328 -11.96 42.57 33.43
N ARG A 329 -12.16 43.34 32.36
CA ARG A 329 -13.19 44.40 32.23
C ARG A 329 -13.66 44.40 30.77
N SER A 330 -14.92 44.05 30.50
CA SER A 330 -16.05 44.96 30.24
C SER A 330 -16.20 45.35 28.76
N THR A 331 -17.45 45.41 28.33
CA THR A 331 -17.90 45.62 26.95
C THR A 331 -17.95 47.11 26.54
N ARG A 332 -18.20 47.31 25.24
CA ARG A 332 -18.97 48.40 24.61
C ARG A 332 -18.20 49.65 24.17
N ARG A 333 -17.94 49.71 22.86
CA ARG A 333 -18.62 50.69 22.01
C ARG A 333 -19.10 50.03 20.73
#